data_AF-A0A382Z0I3-F1
#
_entry.id   AF-A0A382Z0I3-F1
#
_cell.length_a   1.000
_cell.length_b   1.000
_cell.length_c   1.000
_cell.angle_alpha   90.00
_cell.angle_beta   90.00
_cell.angle_gamma   90.00
#
_symmetry.space_group_name_H-M   'P 1'
#
loop_
_entity.id
_entity.type
_entity.pdbx_description
1 polymer ?
#
loop_
_entity_poly.entity_id
_entity_poly.type
_entity_poly.pdbx_seq_one_letter_code
_entity_poly.pdbx_strand_id
1 'polypeptide(L)' 'MKITNIDTLIVDAGWRPWTFVKVETDEGITGWGECSDGKSP' A
#
# COMPACT_ATOMS: atom_id res chain seq x y z
N MET A 1 -10.13 -12.95 -12.04
CA MET A 1 -9.29 -12.22 -11.08
C MET A 1 -8.03 -11.71 -11.77
N LYS A 2 -8.04 -10.43 -12.12
CA LYS A 2 -6.91 -9.65 -12.66
C LYS A 2 -6.69 -8.42 -11.80
N ILE A 3 -5.44 -8.01 -11.62
CA ILE A 3 -5.09 -6.73 -11.00
C ILE A 3 -5.34 -5.62 -12.02
N THR A 4 -5.99 -4.55 -11.57
CA THR A 4 -6.37 -3.39 -12.39
C THR A 4 -5.64 -2.13 -11.98
N ASN A 5 -5.26 -1.99 -10.69
CA ASN A 5 -4.49 -0.87 -10.20
C ASN A 5 -3.59 -1.28 -9.03
N ILE A 6 -2.48 -0.55 -8.88
CA ILE A 6 -1.54 -0.67 -7.75
C ILE A 6 -1.13 0.76 -7.35
N ASP A 7 -1.46 1.15 -6.12
CA ASP A 7 -1.04 2.42 -5.53
C ASP A 7 -0.11 2.19 -4.35
N THR A 8 0.94 3.01 -4.24
CA THR A 8 1.80 3.07 -3.06
C THR A 8 1.46 4.32 -2.26
N LEU A 9 1.17 4.15 -0.98
CA LEU A 9 0.84 5.24 -0.07
C LEU A 9 1.91 5.33 1.01
N ILE A 10 2.52 6.49 1.12
CA ILE A 10 3.39 6.84 2.24
C ILE A 10 2.59 7.79 3.13
N VAL A 11 2.41 7.41 4.39
CA VAL A 11 1.62 8.18 5.35
C VAL A 11 2.47 8.61 6.54
N ASP A 12 2.22 9.81 7.04
CA ASP A 12 2.80 10.27 8.30
C ASP A 12 2.20 9.46 9.46
N ALA A 13 3.04 8.63 10.09
CA ALA A 13 2.69 7.84 11.27
C ALA A 13 3.48 8.28 12.52
N GLY A 14 3.86 9.56 12.57
CA GLY A 14 4.47 10.20 13.73
C GLY A 14 5.99 9.99 13.79
N TRP A 15 6.44 8.88 14.38
CA TRP A 15 7.88 8.66 14.61
C TRP A 15 8.61 8.06 13.41
N ARG A 16 7.87 7.54 12.43
CA ARG A 16 8.36 7.13 11.11
C ARG A 16 7.19 7.11 10.12
N PRO A 17 7.45 7.24 8.80
CA PRO A 17 6.41 7.00 7.81
C PRO A 17 6.00 5.52 7.81
N TRP A 18 4.75 5.26 7.44
CA TRP A 18 4.29 3.93 7.08
C TRP A 18 4.06 3.84 5.57
N THR A 19 4.39 2.68 5.02
CA THR A 19 4.25 2.41 3.59
C THR A 19 3.22 1.31 3.38
N PHE A 20 2.22 1.61 2.58
CA PHE A 20 1.17 0.67 2.20
C PHE A 20 1.12 0.51 0.69
N VAL A 21 0.72 -0.69 0.25
CA VAL A 21 0.36 -0.99 -1.13
C VAL A 21 -1.12 -1.32 -1.18
N LYS A 22 -1.86 -0.59 -2.00
CA LYS A 22 -3.25 -0.89 -2.35
C LYS A 22 -3.26 -1.62 -3.69
N VAL A 23 -4.00 -2.72 -3.77
CA VAL A 23 -4.20 -3.48 -5.02
C VAL A 23 -5.69 -3.58 -5.31
N GLU A 24 -6.11 -3.19 -6.51
CA GLU A 24 -7.50 -3.27 -6.95
C GLU A 24 -7.66 -4.30 -8.06
N THR A 25 -8.76 -5.05 -8.07
CA THR A 25 -9.02 -6.10 -9.08
C THR A 25 -10.21 -5.79 -9.98
N ASP A 26 -10.29 -6.49 -11.11
CA ASP A 26 -11.41 -6.44 -12.06
C ASP A 26 -12.72 -7.00 -11.48
N GLU A 27 -12.65 -7.65 -10.32
CA GLU A 27 -13.80 -8.16 -9.56
C GLU A 27 -14.25 -7.19 -8.44
N GLY A 28 -13.64 -6.01 -8.35
CA GLY A 28 -14.00 -4.98 -7.35
C GLY A 28 -13.44 -5.25 -5.94
N ILE A 29 -12.49 -6.18 -5.79
CA ILE A 29 -11.84 -6.48 -4.52
C ILE A 29 -10.66 -5.51 -4.32
N THR A 30 -10.53 -4.97 -3.10
CA THR A 30 -9.37 -4.18 -2.68
C THR A 30 -8.53 -4.98 -1.68
N GLY A 31 -7.27 -5.21 -2.00
CA GLY A 31 -6.26 -5.77 -1.11
C GLY A 31 -5.31 -4.71 -0.57
N TRP A 32 -4.79 -4.94 0.64
CA TRP A 32 -3.84 -4.06 1.31
C TRP A 32 -2.62 -4.85 1.78
N GLY A 33 -1.43 -4.32 1.52
CA GLY A 33 -0.16 -4.79 2.09
C GLY A 33 0.53 -3.67 2.84
N GLU A 34 1.15 -4.00 3.97
CA GLU A 34 2.00 -3.09 4.74
C GLU A 34 3.47 -3.49 4.55
N CYS A 35 4.34 -2.52 4.26
CA CYS A 35 5.75 -2.76 3.93
C CYS A 35 6.68 -1.63 4.41
N SER A 36 6.41 -1.06 5.58
CA SER A 36 7.24 0.00 6.15
C SER A 36 8.63 -0.52 6.49
N ASP A 37 9.66 0.05 5.87
CA ASP A 37 11.05 -0.17 6.25
C ASP A 37 11.53 0.93 7.18
N GLY A 38 12.12 0.57 8.32
CA GLY A 38 12.66 1.53 9.28
C GLY A 38 13.88 2.32 8.76
N LYS A 39 14.40 1.99 7.58
CA LYS A 39 15.56 2.63 6.96
C LYS A 39 15.25 3.42 5.69
N SER A 40 14.01 3.38 5.21
CA SER A 40 13.58 4.04 3.97
C SER A 40 12.46 5.05 4.25
N PRO A 41 12.41 6.22 3.58
CA PRO A 41 11.22 7.06 3.58
C PRO A 41 10.03 6.37 2.90
#